data_AF-A0A960K732-F1
#
_entry.id   AF-A0A960K732-F1
#
_cell.length_a   1.000
_cell.length_b   1.000
_cell.length_c   1.000
_cell.angle_alpha   90.00
_cell.angle_beta   90.00
_cell.angle_gamma   90.00
#
_symmetry.space_group_name_H-M   'P 1'
#
loop_
_entity.id
_entity.type
_entity.pdbx_description
1 polymer ?
#
loop_
_entity_poly.entity_id
_entity_poly.type
_entity_poly.pdbx_seq_one_letter_code
_entity_poly.pdbx_strand_id
1 'polypeptide(L)' 'IDGEDASCNVCHDPHGSSGNSKLINFDTSVVSPRNGVLEFRSTGRFRGNCTLVCHGESHNAFDYAP' A
#
# COMPACT_ATOMS: atom_id res chain seq x y z
N ILE A 1 -3.89 7.26 -8.32
CA ILE A 1 -4.74 8.17 -7.53
C ILE A 1 -3.84 8.84 -6.51
N ASP A 2 -3.49 10.10 -6.77
CA ASP A 2 -3.04 11.05 -5.76
C ASP A 2 -4.25 11.93 -5.48
N GLY A 3 -4.77 11.94 -4.26
CA GLY A 3 -5.89 12.82 -3.87
C GLY A 3 -7.26 12.18 -3.70
N GLU A 4 -7.41 10.85 -3.71
CA GLU A 4 -8.60 10.23 -3.11
C GLU A 4 -8.27 9.98 -1.64
N ASP A 5 -9.11 10.44 -0.71
CA ASP A 5 -9.07 10.19 0.74
C ASP A 5 -9.28 8.69 1.06
N ALA A 6 -8.39 7.83 0.55
CA ALA A 6 -8.33 6.44 0.95
C ALA A 6 -8.05 6.42 2.47
N SER A 7 -8.98 5.85 3.22
CA SER A 7 -8.84 5.79 4.67
C SER A 7 -7.54 5.11 5.04
N CYS A 8 -6.87 5.62 6.08
CA CYS A 8 -5.56 5.13 6.50
C CYS A 8 -5.53 3.61 6.70
N ASN A 9 -6.65 3.03 7.15
CA ASN A 9 -6.78 1.60 7.42
C ASN A 9 -6.90 0.71 6.16
N VAL A 10 -7.06 1.30 4.97
CA VAL A 10 -6.99 0.55 3.70
C VAL A 10 -5.59 -0.02 3.50
N CYS A 11 -4.57 0.70 3.97
CA CYS A 11 -3.17 0.31 3.85
C CYS A 11 -2.51 -0.03 5.20
N HIS A 12 -2.94 0.59 6.31
CA HIS A 12 -2.30 0.45 7.61
C HIS A 12 -3.14 -0.32 8.62
N ASP A 13 -2.48 -1.19 9.41
CA ASP A 13 -3.08 -1.85 10.56
C ASP A 13 -2.39 -1.41 11.86
N PRO A 14 -3.11 -0.70 12.76
CA PRO A 14 -2.54 -0.15 13.98
C PRO A 14 -2.09 -1.23 14.98
N HIS A 15 -2.56 -2.48 14.83
CA HIS A 15 -2.22 -3.59 15.72
C HIS A 15 -0.99 -4.37 15.26
N GLY A 16 -0.29 -3.89 14.22
CA GLY A 16 0.90 -4.51 13.69
C GLY A 16 0.62 -5.32 12.43
N SER A 17 1.52 -5.21 11.46
CA SER A 17 1.49 -5.99 10.23
C SER A 17 2.40 -7.21 10.36
N SER A 18 1.89 -8.40 10.08
CA SER A 18 2.68 -9.64 10.08
C SER A 18 3.55 -9.81 8.82
N GLY A 19 3.28 -9.03 7.76
CA GLY A 19 3.89 -9.17 6.43
C GLY A 19 4.77 -8.00 6.01
N ASN A 20 4.21 -6.80 5.88
CA ASN A 20 4.96 -5.63 5.39
C ASN A 20 5.50 -4.77 6.55
N SER A 21 6.53 -3.97 6.25
CA SER A 21 7.05 -2.97 7.19
C SER A 21 6.07 -1.79 7.41
N LYS A 22 6.34 -0.93 8.40
CA LYS A 22 5.59 0.33 8.63
C LYS A 22 4.10 0.14 8.93
N LEU A 23 3.74 -0.95 9.60
CA LEU A 23 2.36 -1.28 9.93
C LEU A 23 1.48 -1.42 8.68
N ILE A 24 2.06 -1.71 7.51
CA ILE A 24 1.28 -1.87 6.28
C ILE A 24 0.66 -3.27 6.27
N ASN A 25 -0.66 -3.30 6.25
CA ASN A 25 -1.46 -4.50 6.08
C ASN A 25 -2.65 -4.12 5.21
N PHE A 26 -2.64 -4.62 3.98
CA PHE A 26 -3.58 -4.19 2.95
C PHE A 26 -4.97 -4.79 3.19
N ASP A 27 -6.00 -3.95 3.16
CA ASP A 27 -7.38 -4.42 3.13
C ASP A 27 -7.71 -4.99 1.74
N THR A 28 -7.71 -6.31 1.64
CA THR A 28 -7.93 -7.03 0.38
C THR A 28 -9.37 -6.99 -0.12
N SER A 29 -10.30 -6.39 0.65
CA SER A 29 -11.62 -6.03 0.13
C SER A 29 -11.59 -4.79 -0.77
N VAL A 30 -10.53 -3.97 -0.66
CA VAL A 30 -10.36 -2.71 -1.40
C VAL A 30 -9.23 -2.81 -2.42
N VAL A 31 -8.09 -3.40 -2.03
CA VAL A 31 -6.93 -3.56 -2.91
C VAL A 31 -6.79 -5.00 -3.40
N SER A 32 -6.21 -5.17 -4.58
CA SER A 32 -5.95 -6.49 -5.16
C SER A 32 -4.53 -6.61 -5.72
N PRO A 33 -4.02 -7.84 -5.90
CA PRO A 33 -2.67 -8.03 -6.42
C PRO A 33 -2.55 -7.56 -7.87
N ARG A 34 -1.48 -6.83 -8.18
CA ARG A 34 -1.08 -6.52 -9.55
C ARG A 34 -0.20 -7.64 -10.08
N ASN A 35 -0.68 -8.38 -11.09
CA ASN A 35 0.03 -9.54 -11.65
C ASN A 35 0.50 -10.53 -10.56
N GLY A 36 -0.32 -10.73 -9.52
CA GLY A 36 0.00 -11.60 -8.38
C GLY A 36 0.84 -10.94 -7.27
N VAL A 37 1.25 -9.68 -7.43
CA VAL A 37 2.03 -8.94 -6.43
C VAL A 37 1.14 -8.00 -5.63
N LEU A 38 1.20 -8.13 -4.31
CA LEU A 38 0.58 -7.23 -3.35
C LEU A 38 1.61 -6.90 -2.27
N GLU A 39 2.37 -5.82 -2.48
CA GLU A 39 3.58 -5.53 -1.70
C GLU A 39 3.71 -4.05 -1.38
N PHE A 40 4.22 -3.76 -0.17
CA PHE A 40 4.82 -2.48 0.15
C PHE A 40 6.33 -2.63 0.44
N ARG A 41 7.15 -1.84 -0.26
CA ARG A 41 8.60 -1.79 -0.04
C ARG A 41 9.01 -0.45 0.56
N SER A 42 9.59 -0.48 1.75
CA SER A 42 10.19 0.70 2.37
C SER A 42 11.48 1.11 1.63
N THR A 43 11.56 2.35 1.17
CA THR A 43 12.71 2.91 0.44
C THR A 43 13.52 3.92 1.26
N GLY A 44 13.04 4.28 2.45
CA GLY A 44 13.75 5.18 3.36
C GLY A 44 12.91 5.59 4.56
N ARG A 45 13.39 6.61 5.28
CA ARG A 45 12.62 7.21 6.37
C ARG A 45 11.44 7.99 5.78
N PHE A 46 10.22 7.62 6.17
CA PHE A 46 8.96 8.18 5.65
C PHE A 46 8.82 8.06 4.12
N ARG A 47 9.41 7.02 3.53
CA ARG A 47 9.38 6.77 2.08
C ARG A 47 9.18 5.30 1.79
N GLY A 48 8.39 4.99 0.77
CA GLY A 48 8.19 3.64 0.30
C GLY A 48 7.38 3.61 -0.99
N ASN A 49 7.25 2.43 -1.57
CA ASN A 49 6.43 2.23 -2.74
C ASN A 49 5.51 1.01 -2.63
N CYS A 50 4.38 1.08 -3.33
CA CYS A 50 3.42 -0.02 -3.42
C CYS A 50 3.42 -0.63 -4.83
N THR A 51 3.27 -1.95 -4.88
CA THR A 51 2.92 -2.69 -6.10
C THR A 51 1.64 -3.48 -5.85
N LEU A 52 0.53 -3.00 -6.41
CA LEU A 52 -0.84 -3.49 -6.18
C LEU A 52 -1.82 -2.82 -7.16
N VAL A 53 -3.10 -3.18 -7.09
CA VAL A 53 -4.22 -2.44 -7.70
C VAL A 53 -5.08 -1.86 -6.57
N CYS A 54 -5.34 -0.56 -6.57
CA CYS A 54 -6.15 0.14 -5.56
C CYS A 54 -7.32 0.86 -6.24
N HIS A 55 -8.56 0.54 -5.89
CA HIS A 55 -9.75 1.12 -6.54
C HIS A 55 -9.76 1.00 -8.09
N GLY A 56 -9.17 -0.07 -8.62
CA GLY A 56 -9.02 -0.28 -10.07
C GLY A 56 -7.81 0.42 -10.70
N GLU A 57 -7.09 1.27 -9.94
CA GLU A 57 -5.87 1.93 -10.39
C GLU A 57 -4.64 1.05 -10.11
N SER A 58 -3.79 0.84 -11.12
CA SER A 58 -2.63 -0.03 -11.02
C SER A 58 -1.41 0.72 -10.48
N HIS A 59 -1.00 0.41 -9.25
CA HIS A 59 0.26 0.87 -8.67
C HIS A 59 1.42 -0.04 -9.11
N ASN A 60 2.41 0.55 -9.80
CA ASN A 60 3.62 -0.15 -10.25
C ASN A 60 4.86 0.52 -9.63
N ALA A 61 5.30 0.02 -8.47
CA ALA A 61 6.33 0.70 -7.67
C ALA A 61 6.01 2.19 -7.46
N PHE A 62 4.73 2.48 -7.20
CA PHE A 62 4.24 3.84 -7.00
C PHE A 62 4.88 4.43 -5.74
N ASP A 63 5.66 5.50 -5.89
CA ASP A 63 6.45 6.11 -4.79
C ASP A 63 5.58 7.05 -3.96
N TYR A 64 5.53 6.79 -2.66
CA TYR A 64 5.01 7.71 -1.66
C TYR A 64 6.20 8.47 -1.08
N ALA A 65 6.56 9.57 -1.75
CA ALA A 65 7.48 10.58 -1.23
C ALA A 65 6.70 11.60 -0.39
N PRO A 66 7.35 12.28 0.58
CA PRO A 66 6.76 13.41 1.28
C PRO A 66 6.45 14.58 0.36
#